data_AF-A0A357Z1E8-F1
#
_entry.id   AF-A0A357Z1E8-F1
#
_cell.length_a   1.000
_cell.length_b   1.000
_cell.length_c   1.000
_cell.angle_alpha   90.00
_cell.angle_beta   90.00
_cell.angle_gamma   90.00
#
_symmetry.space_group_name_H-M   'P 1'
#
loop_
_entity.id
_entity.type
_entity.pdbx_description
1 polymer ?
#
loop_
_entity_poly.entity_id
_entity_poly.type
_entity_poly.pdbx_seq_one_letter_code
_entity_poly.pdbx_strand_id
1 'polypeptide(L)'
;DNQLRGRSGRQGDPGMSRFYISLEDDLMRLFGGDRINALMERLNVDEDTPIENRMLTNTIESAQRKIEGRNFAIRKSVLQFDDVLNRQREIIYSQRDQVLNGENIKEQILRMIDQAIERQVKQFLPSEGDRAAWNLNGLRERYMGWLLQPGDLLYPDEKKARLQPEDVQKELTEKAHTLYEKREQQFTPAITRELERVVLLKNVDTLWMDHIDAMEELQKGIRLRAYGQKDPVVEYRMEGFDMFDEMIASIR
;
A
#
# COMPACT_ATOMS: atom_id res chain seq x y z
N ASP A 1 -9.39 -22.58 25.76
CA ASP A 1 -10.13 -23.63 26.52
C ASP A 1 -9.88 -25.05 26.03
N ASN A 2 -10.14 -25.36 24.75
CA ASN A 2 -9.95 -26.72 24.24
C ASN A 2 -8.49 -27.23 24.32
N GLN A 3 -7.52 -26.34 24.16
CA GLN A 3 -6.10 -26.67 24.41
C GLN A 3 -5.83 -27.08 25.87
N LEU A 4 -6.54 -26.49 26.84
CA LEU A 4 -6.41 -26.83 28.26
C LEU A 4 -7.11 -28.17 28.56
N ARG A 5 -8.31 -28.37 28.00
CA ARG A 5 -9.04 -29.66 28.05
C ARG A 5 -8.18 -30.80 27.52
N GLY A 6 -7.53 -30.58 26.36
CA GLY A 6 -6.69 -31.58 25.69
C GLY A 6 -5.38 -31.93 26.40
N ARG A 7 -5.07 -31.33 27.55
CA ARG A 7 -3.92 -31.74 28.38
C ARG A 7 -4.20 -32.99 29.22
N SER A 8 -5.46 -33.33 29.44
CA SER A 8 -5.90 -34.52 30.16
C SER A 8 -6.26 -35.65 29.18
N GLY A 9 -6.05 -36.92 29.58
CA GLY A 9 -6.46 -38.10 28.80
C GLY A 9 -5.74 -38.29 27.46
N ARG A 10 -4.41 -38.10 27.44
CA ARG A 10 -3.60 -38.31 26.23
C ARG A 10 -3.57 -39.81 25.88
N GLN A 11 -3.47 -40.14 24.59
CA GLN A 11 -3.38 -41.52 24.10
C GLN A 11 -4.54 -42.45 24.51
N GLY A 12 -5.72 -41.88 24.81
CA GLY A 12 -6.89 -42.65 25.23
C GLY A 12 -6.92 -42.95 26.74
N ASP A 13 -5.98 -42.41 27.50
CA ASP A 13 -6.00 -42.50 28.96
C ASP A 13 -7.27 -41.85 29.54
N PRO A 14 -7.84 -42.38 30.63
CA PRO A 14 -8.91 -41.72 31.35
C PRO A 14 -8.47 -40.33 31.84
N GLY A 15 -9.38 -39.36 31.78
CA GLY A 15 -9.10 -38.01 32.24
C GLY A 15 -10.36 -37.18 32.44
N MET A 16 -10.28 -36.18 33.33
CA MET A 16 -11.36 -35.23 33.55
C MET A 16 -10.85 -33.80 33.45
N SER A 17 -11.69 -32.91 32.95
CA SER A 17 -11.45 -31.47 33.01
C SER A 17 -12.72 -30.78 33.47
N ARG A 18 -12.56 -29.78 34.35
CA ARG A 18 -13.66 -28.96 34.88
C ARG A 18 -13.22 -27.52 34.83
N PHE A 19 -14.11 -26.65 34.37
CA PHE A 19 -13.90 -25.20 34.32
C PHE A 19 -14.69 -24.55 35.44
N TYR A 20 -14.09 -23.55 36.07
CA TYR A 20 -14.73 -22.69 37.05
C TYR A 20 -14.68 -21.27 36.49
N ILE A 21 -15.78 -20.54 36.62
CA ILE A 21 -15.94 -19.17 36.13
C ILE A 21 -16.64 -18.39 37.23
N SER A 22 -16.17 -17.17 37.50
CA SER A 22 -16.85 -16.21 38.36
C SER A 22 -17.70 -15.25 37.53
N LEU A 23 -18.78 -14.75 38.13
CA LEU A 23 -19.59 -13.68 37.54
C LEU A 23 -18.85 -12.35 37.47
N GLU A 24 -17.78 -12.20 38.24
CA GLU A 24 -16.90 -11.02 38.24
C GLU A 24 -15.80 -11.09 37.17
N ASP A 25 -15.63 -12.25 36.50
CA ASP A 25 -14.61 -12.43 35.48
C ASP A 25 -14.84 -11.48 34.29
N ASP A 26 -13.74 -11.08 33.61
CA ASP A 26 -13.79 -10.13 32.49
C ASP A 26 -14.76 -10.54 31.38
N LEU A 27 -14.89 -11.85 31.11
CA LEU A 27 -15.87 -12.39 30.16
C LEU A 27 -17.30 -11.99 30.53
N MET A 28 -17.63 -12.12 31.83
CA MET A 28 -18.94 -11.85 32.38
C MET A 28 -19.17 -10.36 32.58
N ARG A 29 -18.12 -9.61 32.94
CA ARG A 29 -18.19 -8.14 33.00
C ARG A 29 -18.45 -7.50 31.64
N LEU A 30 -17.81 -7.99 30.59
CA LEU A 30 -17.92 -7.43 29.24
C LEU A 30 -19.20 -7.88 28.50
N PHE A 31 -19.77 -9.05 28.83
CA PHE A 31 -20.86 -9.66 28.06
C PHE A 31 -22.03 -10.21 28.88
N GLY A 32 -21.91 -10.26 30.20
CA GLY A 32 -22.93 -10.76 31.11
C GLY A 32 -24.10 -9.80 31.30
N GLY A 33 -23.83 -8.49 31.27
CA GLY A 33 -24.84 -7.42 31.23
C GLY A 33 -26.01 -7.60 32.20
N ASP A 34 -27.16 -7.02 31.84
CA ASP A 34 -28.36 -7.03 32.69
C ASP A 34 -29.02 -8.42 32.79
N ARG A 35 -28.80 -9.29 31.80
CA ARG A 35 -29.45 -10.62 31.76
C ARG A 35 -28.90 -11.58 32.80
N ILE A 36 -27.59 -11.55 33.06
CA ILE A 36 -26.97 -12.42 34.06
C ILE A 36 -27.29 -11.89 35.45
N ASN A 37 -27.25 -10.57 35.66
CA ASN A 37 -27.66 -9.95 36.92
C ASN A 37 -29.14 -10.25 37.26
N ALA A 38 -30.05 -10.08 36.30
CA ALA A 38 -31.47 -10.39 36.50
C ALA A 38 -31.75 -11.89 36.75
N LEU A 39 -30.90 -12.78 36.23
CA LEU A 39 -31.00 -14.21 36.50
C LEU A 39 -30.52 -14.55 37.92
N MET A 40 -29.47 -13.89 38.39
CA MET A 40 -28.96 -14.04 39.77
C MET A 40 -29.95 -13.53 40.81
N GLU A 41 -30.53 -12.35 40.59
CA GLU A 41 -31.58 -11.78 41.44
C GLU A 41 -32.80 -12.72 41.55
N ARG A 42 -33.15 -13.42 40.46
CA ARG A 42 -34.28 -14.37 40.45
C ARG A 42 -33.96 -15.71 41.10
N LEU A 43 -32.72 -16.18 40.98
CA LEU A 43 -32.32 -17.47 41.52
C LEU A 43 -32.09 -17.41 43.04
N ASN A 44 -31.87 -16.21 43.61
CA ASN A 44 -31.67 -15.98 45.06
C ASN A 44 -30.72 -17.01 45.69
N VAL A 45 -29.59 -17.27 45.00
CA VAL A 45 -28.60 -18.26 45.39
C VAL A 45 -27.59 -17.59 46.31
N ASP A 46 -27.25 -18.25 47.43
CA ASP A 46 -26.18 -17.82 48.32
C ASP A 46 -24.83 -17.79 47.59
N GLU A 47 -23.95 -16.84 47.94
CA GLU A 47 -22.65 -16.62 47.28
C GLU A 47 -21.75 -17.87 47.26
N ASP A 48 -21.91 -18.76 48.24
CA ASP A 48 -21.10 -19.97 48.40
C ASP A 48 -21.63 -21.20 47.64
N THR A 49 -22.77 -21.10 46.96
CA THR A 49 -23.37 -22.26 46.28
C THR A 49 -22.99 -22.28 44.79
N PRO A 50 -22.34 -23.36 44.31
CA PRO A 50 -22.04 -23.51 42.89
C PRO A 50 -23.32 -23.58 42.04
N ILE A 51 -23.38 -22.73 41.00
CA ILE A 51 -24.52 -22.68 40.09
C ILE A 51 -24.24 -23.55 38.86
N GLU A 52 -24.92 -24.68 38.76
CA GLU A 52 -24.92 -25.52 37.56
C GLU A 52 -26.26 -25.36 36.81
N ASN A 53 -26.34 -24.36 35.93
CA ASN A 53 -27.53 -24.11 35.13
C ASN A 53 -27.20 -24.07 33.63
N ARG A 54 -27.88 -24.93 32.84
CA ARG A 54 -27.71 -25.01 31.38
C ARG A 54 -27.96 -23.68 30.67
N MET A 55 -28.90 -22.86 31.16
CA MET A 55 -29.19 -21.53 30.60
C MET A 55 -28.01 -20.57 30.79
N LEU A 56 -27.33 -20.62 31.94
CA LEU A 56 -26.15 -19.83 32.22
C LEU A 56 -24.97 -20.30 31.34
N THR A 57 -24.76 -21.61 31.22
CA THR A 57 -23.76 -22.20 30.32
C THR A 57 -23.94 -21.73 28.88
N ASN A 58 -25.16 -21.77 28.33
CA ASN A 58 -25.44 -21.30 26.97
C ASN A 58 -25.19 -19.79 26.80
N THR A 59 -25.42 -19.00 27.85
CA THR A 59 -25.16 -17.56 27.85
C THR A 59 -23.66 -17.27 27.81
N ILE A 60 -22.87 -18.00 28.61
CA ILE A 60 -21.41 -17.94 28.60
C ILE A 60 -20.86 -18.33 27.23
N GLU A 61 -21.35 -19.43 26.64
CA GLU A 61 -20.95 -19.86 25.31
C GLU A 61 -21.28 -18.80 24.24
N SER A 62 -22.45 -18.17 24.33
CA SER A 62 -22.85 -17.10 23.41
C SER A 62 -21.96 -15.86 23.54
N ALA A 63 -21.59 -15.48 24.77
CA ALA A 63 -20.64 -14.41 25.04
C ALA A 63 -19.26 -14.72 24.44
N GLN A 64 -18.76 -15.94 24.64
CA GLN A 64 -17.50 -16.40 24.06
C GLN A 64 -17.51 -16.35 22.54
N ARG A 65 -18.55 -16.89 21.89
CA ARG A 65 -18.72 -16.79 20.42
C ARG A 65 -18.73 -15.34 19.93
N LYS A 66 -19.32 -14.42 20.69
CA LYS A 66 -19.34 -12.99 20.34
C LYS A 66 -17.94 -12.35 20.44
N ILE A 67 -17.14 -12.71 21.45
CA ILE A 67 -15.74 -12.29 21.56
C ILE A 67 -14.93 -12.83 20.39
N GLU A 68 -15.07 -14.12 20.10
CA GLU A 68 -14.37 -14.75 18.98
C GLU A 68 -14.73 -14.08 17.66
N GLY A 69 -16.02 -13.79 17.44
CA GLY A 69 -16.51 -13.02 16.29
C GLY A 69 -15.92 -11.61 16.21
N ARG A 70 -15.86 -10.89 17.34
CA ARG A 70 -15.21 -9.56 17.41
C ARG A 70 -13.72 -9.65 17.09
N ASN A 71 -12.99 -10.58 17.69
CA ASN A 71 -11.56 -10.78 17.46
C ASN A 71 -11.27 -11.22 16.02
N PHE A 72 -12.16 -12.03 15.43
CA PHE A 72 -12.11 -12.39 14.02
C PHE A 72 -12.32 -11.17 13.13
N ALA A 73 -13.32 -10.34 13.41
CA ALA A 73 -13.59 -9.12 12.65
C ALA A 73 -12.42 -8.12 12.71
N ILE A 74 -11.82 -7.94 13.88
CA ILE A 74 -10.61 -7.11 14.04
C ILE A 74 -9.46 -7.65 13.20
N ARG A 75 -9.17 -8.95 13.30
CA ARG A 75 -8.09 -9.60 12.52
C ARG A 75 -8.35 -9.54 11.02
N LYS A 76 -9.59 -9.77 10.59
CA LYS A 76 -10.01 -9.66 9.20
C LYS A 76 -9.78 -8.23 8.69
N SER A 77 -10.16 -7.22 9.46
CA SER A 77 -9.93 -5.82 9.10
C SER A 77 -8.43 -5.51 8.96
N VAL A 78 -7.61 -5.92 9.94
CA VAL A 78 -6.14 -5.74 9.85
C VAL A 78 -5.57 -6.40 8.61
N LEU A 79 -5.97 -7.65 8.32
CA LEU A 79 -5.54 -8.38 7.13
C LEU A 79 -5.93 -7.65 5.84
N GLN A 80 -7.16 -7.14 5.75
CA GLN A 80 -7.63 -6.43 4.57
C GLN A 80 -6.84 -5.15 4.25
N PHE A 81 -6.35 -4.44 5.27
CA PHE A 81 -5.46 -3.29 5.07
C PHE A 81 -4.05 -3.72 4.68
N ASP A 82 -3.50 -4.76 5.34
CA ASP A 82 -2.16 -5.27 5.02
C ASP A 82 -2.10 -5.92 3.63
N ASP A 83 -3.15 -6.57 3.16
CA ASP A 83 -3.24 -7.15 1.81
C ASP A 83 -2.95 -6.12 0.70
N VAL A 84 -3.33 -4.85 0.90
CA VAL A 84 -3.05 -3.76 -0.05
C VAL A 84 -1.55 -3.45 -0.07
N LEU A 85 -0.95 -3.25 1.11
CA LEU A 85 0.48 -2.99 1.25
C LEU A 85 1.33 -4.18 0.81
N ASN A 86 0.88 -5.40 1.08
CA ASN A 86 1.61 -6.61 0.74
C ASN A 86 1.76 -6.76 -0.79
N ARG A 87 0.70 -6.49 -1.56
CA ARG A 87 0.79 -6.48 -3.03
C ARG A 87 1.79 -5.44 -3.55
N GLN A 88 1.82 -4.25 -2.94
CA GLN A 88 2.78 -3.20 -3.30
C GLN A 88 4.22 -3.62 -2.94
N ARG A 89 4.42 -4.22 -1.75
CA ARG A 89 5.71 -4.81 -1.33
C ARG A 89 6.19 -5.86 -2.32
N GLU A 90 5.32 -6.78 -2.75
CA GLU A 90 5.68 -7.84 -3.70
C GLU A 90 6.22 -7.25 -5.01
N ILE A 91 5.59 -6.19 -5.53
CA ILE A 91 6.04 -5.51 -6.75
C ILE A 91 7.40 -4.85 -6.54
N ILE A 92 7.54 -4.02 -5.50
CA ILE A 92 8.77 -3.26 -5.23
C ILE A 92 9.92 -4.19 -4.90
N TYR A 93 9.71 -5.21 -4.07
CA TYR A 93 10.76 -6.14 -3.67
C TYR A 93 11.19 -7.04 -4.83
N SER A 94 10.26 -7.47 -5.69
CA SER A 94 10.59 -8.19 -6.91
C SER A 94 11.49 -7.37 -7.84
N GLN A 95 11.15 -6.09 -8.06
CA GLN A 95 11.98 -5.19 -8.88
C GLN A 95 13.33 -4.90 -8.23
N ARG A 96 13.34 -4.68 -6.91
CA ARG A 96 14.56 -4.43 -6.13
C ARG A 96 15.51 -5.63 -6.18
N ASP A 97 15.00 -6.84 -6.07
CA ASP A 97 15.79 -8.07 -6.15
C ASP A 97 16.43 -8.25 -7.53
N GLN A 98 15.73 -7.93 -8.63
CA GLN A 98 16.33 -7.93 -9.98
C GLN A 98 17.56 -7.02 -10.06
N VAL A 99 17.45 -5.82 -9.49
CA VAL A 99 18.56 -4.86 -9.47
C VAL A 99 19.73 -5.35 -8.60
N LEU A 100 19.45 -5.92 -7.43
CA LEU A 100 20.47 -6.46 -6.51
C LEU A 100 21.17 -7.71 -7.05
N ASN A 101 20.46 -8.55 -7.79
CA ASN A 101 21.03 -9.74 -8.45
C ASN A 101 21.94 -9.39 -9.64
N GLY A 102 22.06 -8.10 -9.98
CA GLY A 102 22.96 -7.62 -11.03
C GLY A 102 22.44 -7.87 -12.43
N GLU A 103 21.11 -8.01 -12.59
CA GLU A 103 20.49 -8.07 -13.90
C GLU A 103 20.75 -6.77 -14.70
N ASN A 104 20.82 -6.89 -16.01
CA ASN A 104 21.02 -5.72 -16.86
C ASN A 104 19.71 -4.92 -16.96
N ILE A 105 19.67 -3.79 -16.26
CA ILE A 105 18.49 -2.91 -16.22
C ILE A 105 18.47 -1.81 -17.29
N LYS A 106 19.36 -1.85 -18.30
CA LYS A 106 19.44 -0.85 -19.38
C LYS A 106 18.09 -0.49 -19.96
N GLU A 107 17.39 -1.52 -20.41
CA GLU A 107 16.11 -1.38 -21.10
C GLU A 107 15.01 -0.86 -20.17
N GLN A 108 15.12 -1.13 -18.87
CA GLN A 108 14.19 -0.62 -17.88
C GLN A 108 14.44 0.88 -17.68
N ILE A 109 15.70 1.30 -17.53
CA ILE A 109 16.07 2.72 -17.41
C ILE A 109 15.68 3.52 -18.65
N LEU A 110 15.93 3.02 -19.86
CA LEU A 110 15.52 3.71 -21.09
C LEU A 110 13.99 3.86 -21.18
N ARG A 111 13.24 2.81 -20.79
CA ARG A 111 11.77 2.90 -20.71
C ARG A 111 11.30 3.91 -19.65
N MET A 112 11.98 4.00 -18.51
CA MET A 112 11.66 5.00 -17.48
C MET A 112 11.89 6.42 -18.01
N ILE A 113 12.99 6.65 -18.74
CA ILE A 113 13.27 7.92 -19.41
C ILE A 113 12.15 8.27 -20.41
N ASP A 114 11.75 7.32 -21.25
CA ASP A 114 10.68 7.54 -22.25
C ASP A 114 9.36 7.91 -21.59
N GLN A 115 8.97 7.20 -20.53
CA GLN A 115 7.76 7.46 -19.77
C GLN A 115 7.81 8.80 -19.03
N ALA A 116 8.98 9.18 -18.49
CA ALA A 116 9.17 10.47 -17.84
C ALA A 116 9.02 11.61 -18.85
N ILE A 117 9.62 11.48 -20.04
CA ILE A 117 9.48 12.45 -21.13
C ILE A 117 8.01 12.53 -21.59
N GLU A 118 7.36 11.40 -21.81
CA GLU A 118 5.94 11.34 -22.21
C GLU A 118 5.04 12.07 -21.20
N ARG A 119 5.24 11.83 -19.90
CA ARG A 119 4.47 12.49 -18.83
C ARG A 119 4.66 14.00 -18.86
N GLN A 120 5.90 14.47 -19.03
CA GLN A 120 6.20 15.90 -19.12
C GLN A 120 5.61 16.53 -20.39
N VAL A 121 5.73 15.87 -21.53
CA VAL A 121 5.13 16.35 -22.78
C VAL A 121 3.61 16.46 -22.63
N LYS A 122 2.93 15.45 -22.10
CA LYS A 122 1.48 15.50 -21.83
C LYS A 122 1.08 16.64 -20.89
N GLN A 123 1.92 16.95 -19.90
CA GLN A 123 1.68 18.03 -18.95
C GLN A 123 1.78 19.42 -19.60
N PHE A 124 2.78 19.65 -20.45
CA PHE A 124 3.03 20.96 -21.08
C PHE A 124 2.32 21.14 -22.42
N LEU A 125 2.03 20.04 -23.12
CA LEU A 125 1.41 19.97 -24.44
C LEU A 125 0.24 18.96 -24.39
N PRO A 126 -0.85 19.30 -23.66
CA PRO A 126 -2.00 18.41 -23.57
C PRO A 126 -2.59 18.15 -24.97
N SER A 127 -2.86 16.88 -25.25
CA SER A 127 -3.48 16.42 -26.49
C SER A 127 -4.98 16.75 -26.54
N GLU A 128 -5.61 16.85 -25.37
CA GLU A 128 -7.00 17.26 -25.20
C GLU A 128 -7.05 18.76 -24.84
N GLY A 129 -7.71 19.56 -25.69
CA GLY A 129 -7.91 20.99 -25.46
C GLY A 129 -7.42 21.87 -26.60
N ASP A 130 -7.42 23.18 -26.37
CA ASP A 130 -6.93 24.17 -27.33
C ASP A 130 -5.39 24.25 -27.28
N ARG A 131 -4.76 24.41 -28.45
CA ARG A 131 -3.32 24.67 -28.56
C ARG A 131 -2.87 25.93 -27.83
N ALA A 132 -3.80 26.84 -27.51
CA ALA A 132 -3.54 27.98 -26.63
C ALA A 132 -3.03 27.57 -25.24
N ALA A 133 -3.36 26.36 -24.76
CA ALA A 133 -2.89 25.83 -23.49
C ALA A 133 -1.45 25.29 -23.53
N TRP A 134 -0.82 25.20 -24.71
CA TRP A 134 0.52 24.67 -24.87
C TRP A 134 1.57 25.60 -24.28
N ASN A 135 2.39 25.06 -23.39
CA ASN A 135 3.51 25.76 -22.78
C ASN A 135 4.85 25.14 -23.21
N LEU A 136 5.18 25.29 -24.50
CA LEU A 136 6.45 24.81 -25.06
C LEU A 136 7.67 25.50 -24.42
N ASN A 137 7.55 26.77 -24.06
CA ASN A 137 8.63 27.50 -23.39
C ASN A 137 8.94 26.91 -22.01
N GLY A 138 7.91 26.58 -21.21
CA GLY A 138 8.09 25.92 -19.92
C GLY A 138 8.70 24.52 -20.04
N LEU A 139 8.28 23.75 -21.06
CA LEU A 139 8.90 22.45 -21.35
C LEU A 139 10.38 22.61 -21.69
N ARG A 140 10.71 23.62 -22.52
CA ARG A 140 12.08 23.93 -22.92
C ARG A 140 12.93 24.37 -21.72
N GLU A 141 12.42 25.24 -20.87
CA GLU A 141 13.08 25.67 -19.63
C GLU A 141 13.39 24.49 -18.70
N ARG A 142 12.44 23.55 -18.54
CA ARG A 142 12.63 22.37 -17.69
C ARG A 142 13.78 21.46 -18.12
N TYR A 143 14.00 21.34 -19.42
CA TYR A 143 15.08 20.51 -19.97
C TYR A 143 16.36 21.28 -20.32
N MET A 144 16.34 22.61 -20.18
CA MET A 144 17.46 23.48 -20.56
C MET A 144 18.70 23.19 -19.71
N GLY A 145 19.86 23.15 -20.36
CA GLY A 145 21.16 23.07 -19.70
C GLY A 145 21.65 21.66 -19.38
N TRP A 146 20.76 20.66 -19.35
CA TRP A 146 21.16 19.26 -19.16
C TRP A 146 20.79 18.35 -20.34
N LEU A 147 19.58 18.49 -20.89
CA LEU A 147 19.13 17.75 -22.07
C LEU A 147 19.08 18.63 -23.32
N LEU A 148 18.51 19.84 -23.19
CA LEU A 148 18.34 20.79 -24.28
C LEU A 148 19.41 21.88 -24.26
N GLN A 149 19.78 22.32 -25.47
CA GLN A 149 20.63 23.47 -25.73
C GLN A 149 19.79 24.68 -26.18
N PRO A 150 20.35 25.91 -26.17
CA PRO A 150 19.63 27.11 -26.60
C PRO A 150 19.04 27.04 -28.02
N GLY A 151 19.55 26.17 -28.90
CA GLY A 151 19.00 25.98 -30.25
C GLY A 151 17.81 25.00 -30.35
N ASP A 152 17.52 24.25 -29.30
CA ASP A 152 16.58 23.12 -29.36
C ASP A 152 15.13 23.52 -29.08
N LEU A 153 14.19 22.74 -29.63
CA LEU A 153 12.74 22.97 -29.58
C LEU A 153 12.33 24.37 -30.08
N LEU A 154 13.10 24.95 -31.00
CA LEU A 154 12.79 26.20 -31.66
C LEU A 154 12.10 25.92 -33.00
N TYR A 155 10.77 26.00 -32.99
CA TYR A 155 9.98 25.83 -34.20
C TYR A 155 9.64 27.18 -34.83
N PRO A 156 9.86 27.39 -36.14
CA PRO A 156 9.27 28.50 -36.88
C PRO A 156 7.74 28.47 -36.78
N ASP A 157 7.07 29.61 -36.90
CA ASP A 157 5.62 29.69 -36.71
C ASP A 157 4.84 28.81 -37.69
N GLU A 158 5.33 28.64 -38.92
CA GLU A 158 4.78 27.71 -39.91
C GLU A 158 4.83 26.24 -39.45
N LYS A 159 5.90 25.85 -38.73
CA LYS A 159 6.05 24.50 -38.18
C LYS A 159 5.25 24.33 -36.89
N LYS A 160 5.16 25.37 -36.04
CA LYS A 160 4.30 25.35 -34.84
C LYS A 160 2.85 25.04 -35.19
N ALA A 161 2.36 25.56 -36.31
CA ALA A 161 1.00 25.30 -36.77
C ALA A 161 0.72 23.83 -37.15
N ARG A 162 1.75 23.01 -37.39
CA ARG A 162 1.61 21.58 -37.71
C ARG A 162 2.19 20.65 -36.64
N LEU A 163 2.89 21.20 -35.66
CA LEU A 163 3.54 20.47 -34.60
C LEU A 163 2.52 19.66 -33.81
N GLN A 164 2.83 18.40 -33.56
CA GLN A 164 2.07 17.55 -32.66
C GLN A 164 2.89 17.22 -31.40
N PRO A 165 2.25 16.95 -30.25
CA PRO A 165 2.95 16.56 -29.03
C PRO A 165 3.89 15.37 -29.24
N GLU A 166 3.51 14.43 -30.11
CA GLU A 166 4.31 13.24 -30.45
C GLU A 166 5.62 13.60 -31.15
N ASP A 167 5.65 14.68 -31.95
CA ASP A 167 6.87 15.15 -32.60
C ASP A 167 7.87 15.66 -31.54
N VAL A 168 7.37 16.42 -30.55
CA VAL A 168 8.17 16.97 -29.46
C VAL A 168 8.67 15.85 -28.54
N GLN A 169 7.80 14.88 -28.22
CA GLN A 169 8.17 13.70 -27.45
C GLN A 169 9.29 12.93 -28.14
N LYS A 170 9.15 12.66 -29.44
CA LYS A 170 10.16 11.93 -30.21
C LYS A 170 11.50 12.67 -30.23
N GLU A 171 11.51 13.98 -30.46
CA GLU A 171 12.74 14.79 -30.46
C GLU A 171 13.45 14.74 -29.09
N LEU A 172 12.68 14.85 -27.99
CA LEU A 172 13.22 14.76 -26.63
C LEU A 172 13.78 13.37 -26.33
N THR A 173 13.04 12.32 -26.68
CA THR A 173 13.46 10.92 -26.47
C THR A 173 14.72 10.59 -27.24
N GLU A 174 14.82 10.97 -28.52
CA GLU A 174 16.02 10.74 -29.33
C GLU A 174 17.25 11.46 -28.76
N LYS A 175 17.07 12.71 -28.30
CA LYS A 175 18.14 13.46 -27.63
C LYS A 175 18.56 12.79 -26.31
N ALA A 176 17.60 12.31 -25.52
CA ALA A 176 17.88 11.66 -24.25
C ALA A 176 18.64 10.34 -24.44
N HIS A 177 18.22 9.52 -25.41
CA HIS A 177 18.90 8.27 -25.76
C HIS A 177 20.31 8.53 -26.29
N THR A 178 20.48 9.54 -27.16
CA THR A 178 21.80 9.95 -27.67
C THR A 178 22.72 10.41 -26.53
N LEU A 179 22.20 11.18 -25.58
CA LEU A 179 22.96 11.64 -24.42
C LEU A 179 23.35 10.47 -23.51
N TYR A 180 22.41 9.56 -23.26
CA TYR A 180 22.65 8.33 -22.50
C TYR A 180 23.78 7.50 -23.13
N GLU A 181 23.72 7.27 -24.44
CA GLU A 181 24.72 6.46 -25.14
C GLU A 181 26.10 7.11 -25.15
N LYS A 182 26.16 8.45 -25.31
CA LYS A 182 27.42 9.21 -25.13
C LYS A 182 28.00 9.05 -23.73
N ARG A 183 27.16 9.06 -22.69
CA ARG A 183 27.58 8.87 -21.30
C ARG A 183 28.09 7.45 -21.07
N GLU A 184 27.41 6.44 -21.63
CA GLU A 184 27.85 5.04 -21.54
C GLU A 184 29.22 4.83 -22.21
N GLN A 185 29.46 5.46 -23.36
CA GLN A 185 30.76 5.43 -24.03
C GLN A 185 31.87 6.10 -23.20
N GLN A 186 31.55 7.18 -22.47
CA GLN A 186 32.51 7.88 -21.61
C GLN A 186 32.89 7.08 -20.36
N PHE A 187 31.92 6.44 -19.70
CA PHE A 187 32.14 5.73 -18.44
C PHE A 187 32.41 4.24 -18.60
N THR A 188 32.27 3.68 -19.81
CA THR A 188 32.22 2.24 -20.10
C THR A 188 30.92 1.55 -19.66
N PRO A 189 30.50 0.45 -20.31
CA PRO A 189 29.27 -0.24 -19.97
C PRO A 189 29.20 -0.71 -18.51
N ALA A 190 30.29 -1.29 -17.98
CA ALA A 190 30.31 -1.86 -16.63
C ALA A 190 30.04 -0.81 -15.54
N ILE A 191 30.72 0.34 -15.59
CA ILE A 191 30.49 1.43 -14.63
C ILE A 191 29.11 2.03 -14.81
N THR A 192 28.62 2.12 -16.05
CA THR A 192 27.28 2.67 -16.33
C THR A 192 26.19 1.77 -15.74
N ARG A 193 26.31 0.44 -15.87
CA ARG A 193 25.39 -0.52 -15.21
C ARG A 193 25.39 -0.30 -13.69
N GLU A 194 26.55 -0.21 -13.07
CA GLU A 194 26.68 0.02 -11.63
C GLU A 194 26.02 1.34 -11.19
N LEU A 195 26.25 2.41 -11.94
CA LEU A 195 25.68 3.72 -11.67
C LEU A 195 24.15 3.70 -11.74
N GLU A 196 23.58 3.06 -12.78
CA GLU A 196 22.13 2.89 -12.91
C GLU A 196 21.53 2.17 -11.71
N ARG A 197 22.14 1.06 -11.28
CA ARG A 197 21.66 0.30 -10.11
C ARG A 197 21.70 1.14 -8.85
N VAL A 198 22.80 1.85 -8.60
CA VAL A 198 22.96 2.68 -7.40
C VAL A 198 21.94 3.81 -7.38
N VAL A 199 21.74 4.49 -8.50
CA VAL A 199 20.76 5.59 -8.60
C VAL A 199 19.34 5.05 -8.43
N LEU A 200 18.99 3.97 -9.11
CA LEU A 200 17.66 3.37 -9.04
C LEU A 200 17.34 2.87 -7.62
N LEU A 201 18.24 2.08 -7.01
CA LEU A 201 18.05 1.57 -5.65
C LEU A 201 17.90 2.69 -4.63
N LYS A 202 18.72 3.74 -4.74
CA LYS A 202 18.64 4.89 -3.83
C LYS A 202 17.28 5.58 -3.92
N ASN A 203 16.78 5.82 -5.14
CA ASN A 203 15.50 6.47 -5.35
C ASN A 203 14.33 5.58 -4.90
N VAL A 204 14.35 4.30 -5.26
CA VAL A 204 13.33 3.31 -4.84
C VAL A 204 13.30 3.21 -3.32
N ASP A 205 14.44 3.03 -2.65
CA ASP A 205 14.49 2.84 -1.20
C ASP A 205 13.97 4.09 -0.46
N THR A 206 14.34 5.29 -0.92
CA THR A 206 13.88 6.55 -0.31
C THR A 206 12.38 6.73 -0.47
N LEU A 207 11.87 6.66 -1.70
CA LEU A 207 10.45 6.92 -2.00
C LEU A 207 9.54 5.81 -1.47
N TRP A 208 10.03 4.57 -1.38
CA TRP A 208 9.29 3.46 -0.77
C TRP A 208 9.15 3.61 0.75
N MET A 209 10.19 4.09 1.44
CA MET A 209 10.10 4.42 2.87
C MET A 209 9.06 5.52 3.11
N ASP A 210 9.14 6.61 2.35
CA ASP A 210 8.16 7.71 2.44
C ASP A 210 6.73 7.23 2.16
N HIS A 211 6.55 6.32 1.19
CA HIS A 211 5.25 5.73 0.86
C HIS A 211 4.72 4.83 1.98
N ILE A 212 5.56 4.02 2.63
CA ILE A 212 5.13 3.20 3.78
C ILE A 212 4.61 4.10 4.90
N ASP A 213 5.34 5.16 5.23
CA ASP A 213 4.95 6.11 6.28
C ASP A 213 3.63 6.81 5.90
N ALA A 214 3.50 7.23 4.65
CA ALA A 214 2.28 7.86 4.15
C ALA A 214 1.07 6.90 4.16
N MET A 215 1.28 5.61 3.87
CA MET A 215 0.24 4.58 3.98
C MET A 215 -0.17 4.30 5.42
N GLU A 216 0.77 4.35 6.38
CA GLU A 216 0.44 4.23 7.80
C GLU A 216 -0.44 5.40 8.27
N GLU A 217 -0.09 6.63 7.88
CA GLU A 217 -0.88 7.81 8.19
C GLU A 217 -2.26 7.78 7.51
N LEU A 218 -2.32 7.34 6.25
CA LEU A 218 -3.59 7.10 5.55
C LEU A 218 -4.45 6.09 6.33
N GLN A 219 -3.88 4.99 6.81
CA GLN A 219 -4.63 3.98 7.57
C GLN A 219 -5.20 4.53 8.88
N LYS A 220 -4.47 5.42 9.57
CA LYS A 220 -4.94 6.11 10.78
C LYS A 220 -6.09 7.07 10.45
N GLY A 221 -5.96 7.86 9.37
CA GLY A 221 -6.94 8.87 8.95
C GLY A 221 -8.20 8.30 8.30
N ILE A 222 -8.10 7.22 7.52
CA ILE A 222 -9.20 6.69 6.69
C ILE A 222 -10.39 6.21 7.52
N ARG A 223 -10.16 5.85 8.79
CA ARG A 223 -11.23 5.45 9.72
C ARG A 223 -12.24 6.57 9.95
N LEU A 224 -11.85 7.84 9.79
CA LEU A 224 -12.76 8.98 9.85
C LEU A 224 -13.69 9.06 8.63
N ARG A 225 -13.36 8.44 7.49
CA ARG A 225 -14.27 8.38 6.33
C ARG A 225 -15.43 7.42 6.53
N ALA A 226 -15.35 6.52 7.51
CA ALA A 226 -16.46 5.64 7.91
C ALA A 226 -17.73 6.42 8.32
N TYR A 227 -17.58 7.66 8.79
CA TYR A 227 -18.71 8.54 9.12
C TYR A 227 -19.57 8.89 7.90
N GLY A 228 -19.02 8.82 6.69
CA GLY A 228 -19.74 9.07 5.43
C GLY A 228 -20.40 7.83 4.82
N GLN A 229 -20.58 6.75 5.58
CA GLN A 229 -21.13 5.45 5.10
C GLN A 229 -20.31 4.79 3.97
N LYS A 230 -19.05 5.19 3.79
CA LYS A 230 -18.11 4.55 2.89
C LYS A 230 -17.34 3.45 3.61
N ASP A 231 -17.05 2.35 2.92
CA ASP A 231 -16.18 1.29 3.46
C ASP A 231 -14.72 1.80 3.51
N PRO A 232 -14.11 1.93 4.70
CA PRO A 232 -12.74 2.44 4.84
C PRO A 232 -11.69 1.59 4.11
N VAL A 233 -11.91 0.27 3.97
CA VAL A 233 -10.97 -0.62 3.28
C VAL A 233 -10.97 -0.34 1.78
N VAL A 234 -12.14 -0.04 1.21
CA VAL A 234 -12.27 0.29 -0.21
C VAL A 234 -11.63 1.63 -0.51
N GLU A 235 -11.89 2.64 0.32
CA GLU A 235 -11.27 3.97 0.18
C GLU A 235 -9.75 3.92 0.36
N TYR A 236 -9.26 3.17 1.36
CA TYR A 236 -7.82 2.94 1.56
C TYR A 236 -7.17 2.28 0.35
N ARG A 237 -7.86 1.32 -0.28
CA ARG A 237 -7.35 0.66 -1.49
C ARG A 237 -7.26 1.62 -2.67
N MET A 238 -8.26 2.48 -2.86
CA MET A 238 -8.27 3.44 -3.98
C MET A 238 -7.17 4.50 -3.78
N GLU A 239 -7.16 5.17 -2.63
CA GLU A 239 -6.19 6.23 -2.34
C GLU A 239 -4.77 5.68 -2.22
N GLY A 240 -4.60 4.51 -1.61
CA GLY A 240 -3.32 3.83 -1.55
C GLY A 240 -2.80 3.35 -2.92
N PHE A 241 -3.69 3.11 -3.89
CA PHE A 241 -3.30 2.83 -5.28
C PHE A 241 -2.83 4.11 -5.98
N ASP A 242 -3.56 5.22 -5.83
CA ASP A 242 -3.17 6.51 -6.40
C ASP A 242 -1.81 6.99 -5.85
N MET A 243 -1.60 6.86 -4.54
CA MET A 243 -0.33 7.16 -3.88
C MET A 243 0.82 6.28 -4.39
N PHE A 244 0.55 5.00 -4.64
CA PHE A 244 1.54 4.08 -5.19
C PHE A 244 1.91 4.43 -6.63
N ASP A 245 0.92 4.76 -7.47
CA ASP A 245 1.16 5.21 -8.84
C ASP A 245 1.95 6.53 -8.87
N GLU A 246 1.65 7.46 -7.96
CA GLU A 246 2.41 8.71 -7.81
C GLU A 246 3.85 8.46 -7.37
N MET A 247 4.07 7.54 -6.42
CA MET A 247 5.40 7.13 -5.98
C MET A 247 6.19 6.51 -7.15
N ILE A 248 5.60 5.57 -7.88
CA ILE A 248 6.22 4.96 -9.08
C ILE A 248 6.56 6.02 -10.12
N ALA A 249 5.68 7.00 -10.31
CA ALA A 249 5.89 8.08 -11.26
C ALA A 249 6.91 9.12 -10.77
N SER A 250 7.26 9.13 -9.47
CA SER A 250 8.31 9.95 -8.86
C SER A 250 9.67 9.24 -8.85
N ILE A 251 9.67 7.90 -8.85
CA ILE A 251 10.88 7.07 -9.01
C ILE A 251 11.45 7.23 -10.42
N ARG A 252 10.60 7.42 -11.42
CA ARG A 252 10.96 7.67 -12.83
C ARG A 252 11.51 9.08 -13.03
#